data_AF-A0A5N9HSH8-F1
#
_entry.id   AF-A0A5N9HSH8-F1
#
_cell.length_a   1.000
_cell.length_b   1.000
_cell.length_c   1.000
_cell.angle_alpha   90.00
_cell.angle_beta   90.00
_cell.angle_gamma   90.00
#
_symmetry.space_group_name_H-M   'P 1'
#
loop_
_entity.id
_entity.type
_entity.pdbx_description
1 polymer ?
#
loop_
_entity_poly.entity_id
_entity_poly.type
_entity_poly.pdbx_seq_one_letter_code
_entity_poly.pdbx_strand_id
1 'polypeptide(L)'
;MNLFDTFALKKRLIRRRYTRSFFAKGAFYTLVGFYALFVLITNVFFDEPTVIEVIPATRTEDEISSAVREYLRAKDVRGLNGVPPVVNCGELFGNLEFTYEYLNRGSWRANAFYERVRYYWRVDDLSLEVTKNFWVRTYNSTVKC
;
A
#
# COMPACT_ATOMS: atom_id res chain seq x y z
N MET A 1 -33.00 68.37 48.78
CA MET A 1 -32.65 67.70 47.51
C MET A 1 -31.42 68.35 46.96
N ASN A 2 -30.30 67.63 46.92
CA ASN A 2 -29.00 68.16 46.51
C ASN A 2 -28.61 67.54 45.17
N LEU A 3 -28.21 68.39 44.22
CA LEU A 3 -28.03 68.13 42.78
C LEU A 3 -26.83 67.22 42.40
N PHE A 4 -26.15 66.63 43.39
CA PHE A 4 -24.93 65.84 43.18
C PHE A 4 -25.16 64.34 42.99
N ASP A 5 -26.36 63.81 43.27
CA ASP A 5 -26.67 62.39 42.97
C ASP A 5 -26.93 62.12 41.47
N THR A 6 -26.94 63.16 40.65
CA THR A 6 -27.18 63.06 39.20
C THR A 6 -25.95 62.62 38.38
N PHE A 7 -24.77 62.53 39.00
CA PHE A 7 -23.51 62.18 38.32
C PHE A 7 -22.95 60.80 38.70
N ALA A 8 -23.78 59.88 39.19
CA ALA A 8 -23.41 58.46 39.18
C ALA A 8 -23.46 57.94 37.73
N LEU A 9 -22.36 58.16 36.98
CA LEU A 9 -22.08 57.54 35.68
C LEU A 9 -22.24 56.02 35.83
N LYS A 10 -23.44 55.54 35.49
CA LYS A 10 -23.75 54.11 35.38
C LYS A 10 -22.78 53.55 34.35
N LYS A 11 -21.69 52.93 34.80
CA LYS A 11 -20.71 52.23 33.97
C LYS A 11 -21.50 51.29 33.07
N ARG A 12 -21.73 51.71 31.83
CA ARG A 12 -22.42 50.93 30.82
C ARG A 12 -21.41 49.85 30.46
N LEU A 13 -21.46 48.72 31.16
CA LEU A 13 -20.79 47.50 30.79
C LEU A 13 -21.23 47.22 29.35
N ILE A 14 -20.38 47.58 28.40
CA ILE A 14 -20.48 47.13 27.02
C ILE A 14 -20.40 45.61 27.15
N ARG A 15 -21.56 44.96 27.24
CA ARG A 15 -21.69 43.51 27.18
C ARG A 15 -21.07 43.13 25.84
N ARG A 16 -19.79 42.72 25.85
CA ARG A 16 -19.16 42.01 24.74
C ARG A 16 -20.03 40.79 24.49
N ARG A 17 -20.95 40.93 23.53
CA ARG A 17 -22.02 39.98 23.22
C ARG A 17 -21.45 38.64 22.73
N TYR A 18 -20.16 38.63 22.38
CA TYR A 18 -19.39 37.47 21.96
C TYR A 18 -18.18 37.29 22.89
N THR A 19 -18.30 36.32 23.79
CA THR A 19 -17.18 35.82 24.61
C THR A 19 -16.34 34.83 23.79
N ARG A 20 -15.07 34.62 24.16
CA ARG A 20 -14.21 33.59 23.54
C ARG A 20 -14.89 32.20 23.51
N SER A 21 -15.74 31.92 24.49
CA SER A 21 -16.53 30.70 24.57
C SER A 21 -17.60 30.56 23.47
N PHE A 22 -18.13 31.66 22.92
CA PHE A 22 -19.06 31.62 21.80
C PHE A 22 -18.35 31.19 20.51
N PHE A 23 -17.16 31.74 20.25
CA PHE A 23 -16.34 31.34 19.10
C PHE A 23 -15.86 29.89 19.21
N ALA A 24 -15.44 29.45 20.40
CA ALA A 24 -15.04 28.06 20.63
C ALA A 24 -16.19 27.07 20.37
N LYS A 25 -17.41 27.38 20.84
CA LYS A 25 -18.60 26.56 20.56
C LYS A 25 -18.95 26.55 19.08
N GLY A 26 -18.91 27.71 18.43
CA GLY A 26 -19.15 27.82 16.99
C GLY A 26 -18.19 26.94 16.18
N ALA A 27 -16.89 27.03 16.46
CA ALA A 27 -15.87 26.23 15.80
C ALA A 27 -16.04 24.71 16.06
N PHE A 28 -16.45 24.33 17.27
CA PHE A 28 -16.72 22.92 17.59
C PHE A 28 -17.89 22.38 16.77
N TYR A 29 -19.02 23.09 16.74
CA TYR A 29 -20.21 22.63 16.01
C TYR A 29 -19.99 22.62 14.49
N THR A 30 -19.25 23.58 13.93
CA THR A 30 -18.89 23.54 12.51
C THR A 30 -18.02 22.34 12.20
N LEU A 31 -17.03 22.03 13.04
CA LEU A 31 -16.13 20.89 12.81
C LEU A 31 -16.88 19.54 12.92
N VAL A 32 -17.78 19.41 13.89
CA VAL A 32 -18.68 18.23 13.99
C VAL A 32 -19.59 18.13 12.76
N GLY A 33 -20.15 19.23 12.29
CA GLY A 33 -20.97 19.26 11.08
C GLY A 33 -20.20 18.85 9.83
N PHE A 34 -18.98 19.35 9.65
CA PHE A 34 -18.11 18.95 8.54
C PHE A 34 -17.72 17.48 8.62
N TYR A 35 -17.45 16.96 9.82
CA TYR A 35 -17.15 15.54 10.00
C TYR A 35 -18.35 14.66 9.67
N ALA A 36 -19.56 15.01 10.12
CA ALA A 36 -20.77 14.28 9.80
C ALA A 36 -21.07 14.30 8.29
N LEU A 37 -20.88 15.45 7.63
CA LEU A 37 -21.02 15.57 6.18
C LEU A 37 -19.98 14.71 5.44
N PHE A 38 -18.73 14.71 5.89
CA PHE A 38 -17.67 13.87 5.34
C PHE A 38 -18.05 12.40 5.43
N VAL A 39 -18.48 11.91 6.60
CA VAL A 39 -18.92 10.52 6.79
C VAL A 39 -20.08 10.16 5.86
N LEU A 40 -21.07 11.05 5.70
CA LEU A 40 -22.18 10.83 4.76
C LEU A 40 -21.69 10.70 3.32
N ILE A 41 -20.83 11.62 2.87
CA ILE A 41 -20.27 11.59 1.51
C ILE A 41 -19.46 10.31 1.32
N THR A 42 -18.63 9.91 2.29
CA THR A 42 -17.80 8.72 2.14
C THR A 42 -18.62 7.45 2.05
N ASN A 43 -19.70 7.31 2.82
CA ASN A 43 -20.54 6.12 2.72
C ASN A 43 -21.35 6.13 1.40
N VAL A 44 -22.02 7.23 1.07
CA VAL A 44 -22.90 7.27 -0.12
C VAL A 44 -22.11 7.13 -1.44
N PHE A 45 -20.93 7.75 -1.55
CA PHE A 45 -20.18 7.78 -2.81
C PHE A 45 -19.10 6.70 -2.95
N PHE A 46 -18.68 6.05 -1.87
CA PHE A 46 -17.65 5.00 -1.93
C PHE A 46 -18.19 3.59 -1.62
N ASP A 47 -19.51 3.43 -1.51
CA ASP A 47 -20.16 2.12 -1.30
C ASP A 47 -20.19 1.24 -2.56
N GLU A 48 -19.81 1.75 -3.74
CA GLU A 48 -19.63 0.86 -4.89
C GLU A 48 -18.30 0.11 -4.74
N PRO A 49 -18.32 -1.22 -4.47
CA PRO A 49 -17.10 -1.99 -4.54
C PRO A 49 -16.60 -1.86 -5.97
N THR A 50 -15.37 -1.38 -6.13
CA THR A 50 -14.69 -1.46 -7.42
C THR A 50 -14.66 -2.93 -7.82
N VAL A 51 -15.53 -3.30 -8.77
CA VAL A 51 -15.61 -4.67 -9.27
C VAL A 51 -14.36 -4.88 -10.11
N ILE A 52 -13.33 -5.46 -9.48
CA ILE A 52 -12.10 -5.82 -10.18
C ILE A 52 -12.45 -7.03 -11.05
N GLU A 53 -12.44 -6.86 -12.37
CA GLU A 53 -12.59 -7.98 -13.29
C GLU A 53 -11.51 -9.02 -13.01
N VAL A 54 -11.93 -10.21 -12.56
CA VAL A 54 -11.05 -11.34 -12.31
C VAL A 54 -10.81 -12.03 -13.64
N ILE A 55 -9.60 -11.86 -14.19
CA ILE A 55 -9.15 -12.60 -15.38
C ILE A 55 -8.81 -14.02 -14.91
N PRO A 56 -9.53 -15.09 -15.33
CA PRO A 56 -9.22 -16.45 -14.92
C PRO A 56 -7.86 -16.90 -15.48
N ALA A 57 -7.20 -17.82 -14.78
CA ALA A 57 -5.96 -18.41 -15.28
C ALA A 57 -6.23 -19.29 -16.50
N THR A 58 -5.41 -19.14 -17.53
CA THR A 58 -5.45 -19.96 -18.74
C THR A 58 -4.44 -21.12 -18.69
N ARG A 59 -3.37 -20.98 -17.90
CA ARG A 59 -2.29 -21.96 -17.77
C ARG A 59 -2.38 -22.78 -16.49
N THR A 60 -1.64 -23.87 -16.46
CA THR A 60 -1.49 -24.74 -15.27
C THR A 60 -0.22 -24.39 -14.48
N GLU A 61 -0.17 -24.75 -13.21
CA GLU A 61 1.03 -24.58 -12.37
C GLU A 61 2.27 -25.26 -12.97
N ASP A 62 2.10 -26.42 -13.61
CA ASP A 62 3.20 -27.16 -14.23
C ASP A 62 3.85 -26.40 -15.39
N GLU A 63 3.04 -25.75 -16.25
CA GLU A 63 3.52 -24.91 -17.34
C GLU A 63 4.30 -23.70 -16.81
N ILE A 64 3.78 -23.06 -15.76
CA ILE A 64 4.43 -21.93 -15.10
C ILE A 64 5.73 -22.37 -14.43
N SER A 65 5.73 -23.54 -13.78
CA SER A 65 6.91 -24.09 -13.13
C SER A 65 8.04 -24.34 -14.13
N SER A 66 7.69 -24.83 -15.32
CA SER A 66 8.63 -25.12 -16.40
C SER A 66 9.24 -23.83 -16.94
N ALA A 67 8.41 -22.81 -17.21
CA ALA A 67 8.86 -21.49 -17.68
C ALA A 67 9.81 -20.82 -16.68
N VAL A 68 9.49 -20.86 -15.38
CA VAL A 68 10.36 -20.29 -14.33
C VAL A 68 11.69 -21.03 -14.25
N ARG A 69 11.67 -22.36 -14.28
CA ARG A 69 12.91 -23.17 -14.24
C ARG A 69 13.78 -22.93 -15.46
N GLU A 70 13.19 -22.81 -16.64
CA GLU A 70 13.90 -22.48 -17.88
C GLU A 70 14.53 -21.09 -17.81
N TYR A 71 13.77 -20.09 -17.39
CA TYR A 71 14.26 -18.73 -17.16
C TYR A 71 15.46 -18.70 -16.22
N LEU A 72 15.39 -19.42 -15.10
CA LEU A 72 16.47 -19.46 -14.11
C LEU A 72 17.71 -20.19 -14.65
N ARG A 73 17.55 -21.29 -15.40
CA ARG A 73 18.67 -22.01 -16.02
C ARG A 73 19.43 -21.17 -17.04
N ALA A 74 18.71 -20.32 -17.78
CA ALA A 74 19.29 -19.42 -18.78
C ALA A 74 19.97 -18.17 -18.18
N LYS A 75 19.90 -17.97 -16.86
CA LYS A 75 20.29 -16.72 -16.22
C LYS A 75 21.50 -16.91 -15.30
N ASP A 76 22.61 -16.33 -15.73
CA ASP A 76 23.82 -16.19 -14.94
C ASP A 76 23.92 -14.78 -14.36
N VAL A 77 24.20 -14.70 -13.06
CA VAL A 77 24.25 -13.42 -12.34
C VAL A 77 25.46 -13.35 -11.45
N ARG A 78 25.89 -12.13 -11.08
CA ARG A 78 26.97 -11.98 -10.11
C ARG A 78 26.53 -12.51 -8.75
N GLY A 79 27.41 -13.29 -8.12
CA GLY A 79 27.20 -13.80 -6.77
C GLY A 79 27.15 -12.68 -5.72
N LEU A 80 26.73 -13.05 -4.52
CA LEU A 80 26.68 -12.14 -3.38
C LEU A 80 28.08 -11.59 -3.10
N ASN A 81 28.20 -10.26 -3.02
CA ASN A 81 29.47 -9.58 -2.74
C ASN A 81 30.61 -9.91 -3.74
N GLY A 82 30.30 -10.41 -4.94
CA GLY A 82 31.28 -10.73 -5.98
C GLY A 82 31.96 -12.10 -5.85
N VAL A 83 31.53 -12.95 -4.91
CA VAL A 83 32.05 -14.31 -4.73
C VAL A 83 30.89 -15.30 -4.63
N PRO A 84 30.78 -16.30 -5.51
CA PRO A 84 31.52 -16.48 -6.77
C PRO A 84 31.26 -15.31 -7.75
N PRO A 85 32.17 -15.06 -8.71
CA PRO A 85 32.03 -13.94 -9.65
C PRO A 85 30.76 -14.05 -10.50
N VAL A 86 30.35 -15.28 -10.84
CA VAL A 86 29.14 -15.61 -11.59
C VAL A 86 28.52 -16.86 -10.97
N VAL A 87 27.21 -16.87 -10.84
CA VAL A 87 26.42 -17.99 -10.33
C VAL A 87 25.21 -18.21 -11.23
N ASN A 88 24.93 -19.47 -11.57
CA ASN A 88 23.76 -19.85 -12.33
C ASN A 88 22.52 -19.89 -11.42
N CYS A 89 21.47 -19.16 -11.79
CA CYS A 89 20.23 -19.12 -11.01
C CYS A 89 19.51 -20.48 -11.01
N GLY A 90 19.62 -21.26 -12.08
CA GLY A 90 19.06 -22.61 -12.18
C GLY A 90 19.69 -23.58 -11.19
N GLU A 91 21.00 -23.50 -10.98
CA GLU A 91 21.69 -24.32 -9.98
C GLU A 91 21.36 -23.88 -8.55
N LEU A 92 21.34 -22.57 -8.29
CA LEU A 92 21.01 -22.01 -6.96
C LEU A 92 19.62 -22.41 -6.48
N PHE A 93 18.63 -22.32 -7.36
CA PHE A 93 17.23 -22.55 -7.02
C PHE A 93 16.73 -23.95 -7.44
N GLY A 94 17.55 -24.77 -8.10
CA GLY A 94 17.10 -26.02 -8.73
C GLY A 94 16.55 -27.07 -7.77
N ASN A 95 17.06 -27.10 -6.54
CA ASN A 95 16.66 -28.04 -5.48
C ASN A 95 15.67 -27.41 -4.48
N LEU A 96 15.23 -26.18 -4.70
CA LEU A 96 14.32 -25.49 -3.80
C LEU A 96 12.87 -25.75 -4.20
N GLU A 97 12.00 -25.72 -3.19
CA GLU A 97 10.56 -25.78 -3.40
C GLU A 97 10.03 -24.40 -3.80
N PHE A 98 9.21 -24.38 -4.85
CA PHE A 98 8.55 -23.18 -5.35
C PHE A 98 7.08 -23.21 -4.96
N THR A 99 6.54 -22.06 -4.57
CA THR A 99 5.08 -21.88 -4.46
C THR A 99 4.60 -21.01 -5.61
N TYR A 100 3.51 -21.44 -6.24
CA TYR A 100 2.86 -20.76 -7.34
C TYR A 100 1.51 -20.22 -6.89
N GLU A 101 1.22 -18.99 -7.25
CA GLU A 101 -0.04 -18.34 -6.92
C GLU A 101 -0.48 -17.50 -8.10
N TYR A 102 -1.72 -17.72 -8.54
CA TYR A 102 -2.30 -16.90 -9.58
C TYR A 102 -2.74 -15.55 -9.02
N LEU A 103 -2.17 -14.47 -9.53
CA LEU A 103 -2.65 -13.11 -9.25
C LEU A 103 -3.79 -12.86 -10.23
N ASN A 104 -5.00 -12.60 -9.74
CA ASN A 104 -6.27 -12.34 -10.45
C ASN A 104 -6.25 -11.15 -11.45
N ARG A 105 -5.18 -11.00 -12.21
CA ARG A 105 -4.81 -9.92 -13.16
C ARG A 105 -3.96 -10.48 -14.31
N GLY A 106 -4.18 -11.74 -14.70
CA GLY A 106 -3.48 -12.36 -15.84
C GLY A 106 -2.01 -12.68 -15.58
N SER A 107 -1.59 -12.89 -14.33
CA SER A 107 -0.19 -13.20 -14.06
C SER A 107 -0.02 -14.13 -12.88
N TRP A 108 0.91 -15.07 -13.01
CA TRP A 108 1.33 -15.93 -11.93
C TRP A 108 2.47 -15.30 -11.13
N ARG A 109 2.51 -15.67 -9.86
CA ARG A 109 3.61 -15.38 -8.96
C ARG A 109 4.24 -16.70 -8.55
N ALA A 110 5.51 -16.87 -8.90
CA ALA A 110 6.35 -17.93 -8.37
C ALA A 110 7.24 -17.35 -7.27
N ASN A 111 7.37 -18.03 -6.14
CA ASN A 111 8.33 -17.63 -5.12
C ASN A 111 9.10 -18.83 -4.58
N ALA A 112 10.31 -18.55 -4.09
CA ALA A 112 11.17 -19.52 -3.45
C ALA A 112 11.94 -18.86 -2.31
N PHE A 113 12.34 -19.65 -1.32
CA PHE A 113 13.09 -19.16 -0.17
C PHE A 113 14.55 -19.60 -0.27
N TYR A 114 15.47 -18.64 -0.25
CA TYR A 114 16.90 -18.89 -0.33
C TYR A 114 17.65 -17.95 0.63
N GLU A 115 18.55 -18.49 1.45
CA GLU A 115 19.37 -17.74 2.40
C GLU A 115 18.60 -16.69 3.24
N ARG A 116 17.45 -17.09 3.80
CA ARG A 116 16.57 -16.23 4.63
C ARG A 116 15.91 -15.07 3.87
N VAL A 117 15.97 -15.07 2.54
CA VAL A 117 15.28 -14.10 1.69
C VAL A 117 14.29 -14.83 0.79
N ARG A 118 13.10 -14.25 0.63
CA ARG A 118 12.10 -14.73 -0.32
C ARG A 118 12.29 -14.02 -1.66
N TYR A 119 12.49 -14.81 -2.70
CA TYR A 119 12.60 -14.36 -4.08
C TYR A 119 11.25 -14.51 -4.78
N TYR A 120 10.95 -13.58 -5.67
CA TYR A 120 9.68 -13.56 -6.39
C TYR A 120 9.94 -13.36 -7.88
N TRP A 121 9.25 -14.16 -8.67
CA TRP A 121 9.16 -14.03 -10.11
C TRP A 121 7.70 -13.85 -10.49
N ARG A 122 7.48 -13.02 -11.50
CA ARG A 122 6.18 -12.82 -12.11
C ARG A 122 6.21 -13.46 -13.47
N VAL A 123 5.21 -14.28 -13.75
CA VAL A 123 5.04 -14.93 -15.05
C VAL A 123 3.74 -14.42 -15.64
N ASP A 124 3.80 -13.90 -16.85
CA ASP A 124 2.58 -13.56 -17.60
C ASP A 124 1.87 -14.85 -18.03
N ASP A 125 0.58 -14.95 -17.75
CA ASP A 125 -0.23 -16.15 -18.05
C ASP A 125 -0.38 -16.37 -19.56
N LEU A 126 -0.38 -15.30 -20.37
CA LEU A 126 -0.55 -15.39 -21.82
C LEU A 126 0.77 -15.67 -22.54
N SER A 127 1.80 -14.85 -22.25
CA SER A 127 3.09 -14.89 -22.95
C SER A 127 4.11 -15.84 -22.34
N LEU A 128 3.88 -16.34 -21.11
CA LEU A 128 4.86 -17.07 -20.29
C LEU A 128 6.16 -16.30 -20.02
N GLU A 129 6.16 -14.98 -20.24
CA GLU A 129 7.33 -14.16 -19.97
C GLU A 129 7.58 -14.08 -18.46
N VAL A 130 8.79 -14.47 -18.06
CA VAL A 130 9.23 -14.47 -16.66
C VAL A 130 10.03 -13.21 -16.38
N THR A 131 9.55 -12.42 -15.43
CA THR A 131 10.21 -11.19 -14.96
C THR A 131 10.53 -11.30 -13.48
N LYS A 132 11.66 -10.72 -13.07
CA LYS A 132 12.00 -10.60 -11.65
C LYS A 132 11.05 -9.59 -11.00
N ASN A 133 10.43 -9.98 -9.90
CA ASN A 133 9.43 -9.15 -9.24
C ASN A 133 9.94 -8.59 -7.90
N PHE A 134 10.16 -7.28 -7.81
CA PHE A 134 10.73 -6.62 -6.63
C PHE A 134 9.66 -6.18 -5.61
N TRP A 135 8.75 -7.09 -5.23
CA TRP A 135 7.66 -6.73 -4.31
C TRP A 135 8.12 -6.37 -2.91
N VAL A 136 9.16 -7.05 -2.42
CA VAL A 136 9.67 -6.85 -1.05
C VAL A 136 11.06 -6.26 -1.12
N ARG A 137 11.22 -5.05 -0.58
CA ARG A 137 12.55 -4.47 -0.35
C ARG A 137 13.17 -5.17 0.86
N THR A 138 14.35 -5.76 0.67
CA THR A 138 15.17 -6.31 1.74
C THR A 138 16.47 -5.51 1.85
N TYR A 139 16.96 -5.34 3.08
CA TYR A 139 18.26 -4.73 3.35
C TYR A 139 19.41 -5.74 3.22
N ASN A 140 19.08 -7.03 3.17
CA ASN A 140 20.08 -8.07 2.94
C ASN A 140 20.55 -8.06 1.50
N SER A 141 21.83 -8.36 1.29
CA SER A 141 22.36 -8.62 -0.04
C SER A 141 21.58 -9.76 -0.69
N THR A 142 21.17 -9.58 -1.94
CA THR A 142 20.44 -10.61 -2.71
C THR A 142 21.13 -10.88 -4.02
N VAL A 143 21.02 -12.14 -4.48
CA VAL A 143 21.45 -12.54 -5.81
C VAL A 143 20.46 -11.95 -6.83
N LYS A 144 20.94 -11.43 -7.97
CA LYS A 144 20.07 -10.77 -8.95
C LYS A 144 19.37 -11.72 -9.94
N CYS A 145 19.02 -12.92 -9.48
CA CYS A 145 18.03 -13.80 -10.09
C CYS A 145 16.64 -13.15 -9.96
#